data_AF-I4BPP9-F1
#
_entry.id   AF-I4BPP9-F1
#
_cell.length_a   1.000
_cell.length_b   1.000
_cell.length_c   1.000
_cell.angle_alpha   90.00
_cell.angle_beta   90.00
_cell.angle_gamma   90.00
#
_symmetry.space_group_name_H-M   'P 1'
#
loop_
_entity.id
_entity.type
_entity.pdbx_description
1 polymer ?
#
loop_
_entity_poly.entity_id
_entity_poly.type
_entity_poly.pdbx_seq_one_letter_code
_entity_poly.pdbx_strand_id
1 'polypeptide(L)'
;MTEVVPPQTGRPGRRRASRAAGPATASEAGASGAATAVLVDAPKSAKTPSTTALSPPPRRAAHRGLVALISVLALLAAGGAVGGVVAWMLVQQRQEQAQLDRDQRFVDTASQLVVNMFSYTQDNIDDSVNRFVNSTSGPLRDMLSQSNNVENLKAIFRDTNASSEAVINGAALEKIDEVSGNASVLVSARVTVTDMEGTNKPSQPYRMRVIVHEDDNGHMTGYDLKYPNGGN
;
A
#
# COMPACT_ATOMS: atom_id res chain seq x y z
N MET A 1 21.48 -25.44 13.23
CA MET A 1 22.78 -24.72 13.09
C MET A 1 22.68 -24.00 11.76
N THR A 2 22.40 -22.70 11.67
CA THR A 2 23.20 -21.60 12.24
C THR A 2 22.30 -20.40 12.51
N GLU A 3 22.37 -19.87 13.73
CA GLU A 3 21.69 -18.68 14.22
C GLU A 3 22.59 -17.47 13.98
N VAL A 4 22.07 -16.40 13.37
CA VAL A 4 22.82 -15.15 13.12
C VAL A 4 22.30 -14.08 14.07
N VAL A 5 23.11 -13.79 15.08
CA VAL A 5 22.92 -12.78 16.14
C VAL A 5 23.28 -11.39 15.60
N PRO A 6 22.53 -10.31 15.94
CA PRO A 6 22.81 -8.96 15.45
C PRO A 6 23.96 -8.26 16.22
N PRO A 7 24.66 -7.29 15.60
CA PRO A 7 25.75 -6.57 16.25
C PRO A 7 25.26 -5.51 17.24
N GLN A 8 25.74 -5.63 18.48
CA GLN A 8 25.62 -4.67 19.57
C GLN A 8 26.52 -3.44 19.32
N THR A 9 25.93 -2.24 19.26
CA THR A 9 26.67 -0.98 19.15
C THR A 9 27.09 -0.47 20.54
N GLY A 10 28.40 -0.45 20.80
CA GLY A 10 29.00 -0.03 22.06
C GLY A 10 28.86 1.48 22.34
N ARG A 11 28.58 1.81 23.61
CA ARG A 11 28.53 3.18 24.14
C ARG A 11 29.93 3.84 24.18
N PRO A 12 30.08 5.13 23.84
CA PRO A 12 31.37 5.81 23.92
C PRO A 12 31.79 6.15 25.37
N GLY A 13 33.02 5.79 25.71
CA GLY A 13 33.64 5.99 27.02
C GLY A 13 34.03 7.45 27.30
N ARG A 14 33.67 7.92 28.50
CA ARG A 14 33.88 9.28 29.00
C ARG A 14 35.33 9.46 29.48
N ARG A 15 36.21 10.07 28.67
CA ARG A 15 37.57 10.43 29.09
C ARG A 15 37.54 11.66 30.03
N ARG A 16 37.82 11.42 31.31
CA ARG A 16 38.23 12.47 32.27
C ARG A 16 39.72 12.72 32.07
N ALA A 17 40.11 13.99 31.90
CA ALA A 17 41.49 14.42 32.07
C ALA A 17 41.56 15.39 33.26
N SER A 18 42.60 15.15 34.06
CA SER A 18 42.92 15.69 35.38
C SER A 18 43.50 17.10 35.35
N ARG A 19 43.36 17.79 36.48
CA ARG A 19 43.90 19.12 36.85
C ARG A 19 45.39 19.31 36.58
N ALA A 20 45.79 20.58 36.44
CA ALA A 20 46.93 21.12 37.18
C ALA A 20 46.44 22.29 38.06
N ALA A 21 46.91 22.31 39.32
CA ALA A 21 46.63 23.32 40.33
C ALA A 21 47.41 24.61 40.06
N GLY A 22 46.92 25.75 40.56
CA GLY A 22 47.49 27.08 40.35
C GLY A 22 48.86 27.32 41.03
N PRO A 23 49.23 28.60 41.18
CA PRO A 23 49.27 29.08 42.56
C PRO A 23 48.60 30.44 42.75
N ALA A 24 48.09 30.62 43.96
CA ALA A 24 47.61 31.87 44.53
C ALA A 24 48.66 32.44 45.50
N THR A 25 48.88 33.76 45.40
CA THR A 25 49.11 34.77 46.46
C THR A 25 50.00 34.48 47.69
N ALA A 26 51.02 35.34 47.89
CA ALA A 26 51.47 36.02 49.13
C ALA A 26 52.97 36.41 48.93
N SER A 27 53.39 37.68 48.92
CA SER A 27 53.55 38.65 50.02
C SER A 27 54.54 38.23 51.12
N GLU A 28 55.74 38.82 51.09
CA GLU A 28 56.65 39.21 52.22
C GLU A 28 57.93 39.80 51.56
N ALA A 29 58.36 41.05 51.77
CA ALA A 29 58.85 41.76 52.97
C ALA A 29 60.37 41.56 53.25
N GLY A 30 61.10 42.69 53.37
CA GLY A 30 62.44 42.79 53.98
C GLY A 30 63.55 43.22 53.00
N ALA A 31 63.88 44.53 52.93
CA ALA A 31 64.98 45.20 53.65
C ALA A 31 66.31 45.15 52.85
N SER A 32 67.19 46.15 52.77
CA SER A 32 67.28 47.55 53.18
C SER A 32 68.48 48.10 52.40
N GLY A 33 68.43 49.32 51.87
CA GLY A 33 69.49 49.87 51.01
C GLY A 33 69.50 51.39 50.98
N ALA A 34 70.13 51.96 52.01
CA ALA A 34 70.68 53.30 52.19
C ALA A 34 70.24 54.48 51.28
N ALA A 35 69.70 55.48 51.99
CA ALA A 35 69.50 56.89 51.66
C ALA A 35 70.50 57.56 50.70
N THR A 36 69.95 58.34 49.76
CA THR A 36 70.37 59.74 49.56
C THR A 36 69.17 60.54 49.07
N ALA A 37 68.73 61.51 49.87
CA ALA A 37 67.64 62.42 49.54
C ALA A 37 68.15 63.49 48.56
N VAL A 38 67.58 63.53 47.36
CA VAL A 38 67.63 64.69 46.48
C VAL A 38 66.21 65.25 46.45
N LEU A 39 66.02 66.44 47.03
CA LEU A 39 64.79 67.20 46.89
C LEU A 39 64.61 67.54 45.41
N VAL A 40 63.67 66.86 44.76
CA VAL A 40 63.12 67.26 43.46
C VAL A 40 61.80 67.96 43.73
N ASP A 41 61.73 69.18 43.22
CA ASP A 41 60.58 70.07 43.26
C ASP A 41 59.29 69.36 42.82
N ALA A 42 58.23 69.52 43.62
CA ALA A 42 56.98 68.79 43.46
C ALA A 42 56.16 69.36 42.29
N PRO A 43 55.89 68.59 41.21
CA PRO A 43 54.91 69.02 40.24
C PRO A 43 53.51 68.87 40.85
N LYS A 44 52.78 69.99 40.80
CA LYS A 44 51.37 70.15 41.16
C LYS A 44 50.54 68.91 40.82
N SER A 45 50.00 68.26 41.86
CA SER A 45 49.13 67.09 41.75
C SER A 45 47.90 67.42 40.88
N ALA A 46 47.95 67.01 39.61
CA ALA A 46 46.80 67.03 38.74
C ALA A 46 45.81 65.95 39.21
N LYS A 47 44.57 66.34 39.50
CA LYS A 47 43.48 65.43 39.87
C LYS A 47 43.30 64.40 38.75
N THR A 48 43.60 63.14 39.03
CA THR A 48 43.27 62.03 38.15
C THR A 48 41.75 61.88 38.13
N PRO A 49 41.07 61.93 36.97
CA PRO A 49 39.65 61.64 36.91
C PRO A 49 39.44 60.16 37.27
N SER A 50 38.46 59.87 38.13
CA SER A 50 38.11 58.51 38.52
C SER A 50 37.73 57.69 37.29
N THR A 51 38.36 56.54 37.08
CA THR A 51 37.93 55.56 36.08
C THR A 51 36.57 55.00 36.48
N THR A 52 35.51 55.50 35.85
CA THR A 52 34.19 54.85 35.91
C THR A 52 34.35 53.44 35.36
N ALA A 53 34.05 52.42 36.17
CA ALA A 53 34.01 51.03 35.73
C ALA A 53 33.03 50.91 34.55
N LEU A 54 33.50 50.37 33.42
CA LEU A 54 32.65 50.11 32.26
C LEU A 54 31.59 49.07 32.65
N SER A 55 30.33 49.49 32.69
CA SER A 55 29.19 48.56 32.81
C SER A 55 29.18 47.57 31.64
N PRO A 56 28.82 46.29 31.87
CA PRO A 56 28.68 45.31 30.79
C PRO A 56 27.65 45.80 29.75
N PRO A 57 27.88 45.56 28.44
CA PRO A 57 26.97 46.01 27.41
C PRO A 57 25.57 45.40 27.60
N PRO A 58 24.49 46.15 27.29
CA PRO A 58 23.13 45.66 27.46
C PRO A 58 22.92 44.41 26.60
N ARG A 59 22.50 43.30 27.24
CA ARG A 59 22.18 42.06 26.54
C ARG A 59 20.97 42.32 25.63
N ARG A 60 21.13 42.08 24.32
CA ARG A 60 20.05 42.24 23.33
C ARG A 60 18.86 41.35 23.71
N ALA A 61 17.65 41.91 23.68
CA ALA A 61 16.43 41.15 23.91
C ALA A 61 16.26 40.09 22.79
N ALA A 62 16.01 38.84 23.17
CA ALA A 62 15.78 37.78 22.20
C ALA A 62 14.48 38.03 21.43
N HIS A 63 14.50 37.91 20.09
CA HIS A 63 13.33 38.08 19.21
C HIS A 63 12.36 36.89 19.29
N ARG A 64 11.88 36.57 20.50
CA ARG A 64 11.07 35.37 20.80
C ARG A 64 9.76 35.32 19.99
N GLY A 65 9.12 36.47 19.77
CA GLY A 65 7.89 36.54 18.96
C GLY A 65 8.10 36.22 17.49
N LEU A 66 9.22 36.67 16.91
CA LEU A 66 9.58 36.38 15.52
C LEU A 66 9.95 34.90 15.37
N VAL A 67 10.73 34.35 16.30
CA VAL A 67 11.06 32.91 16.32
C VAL A 67 9.80 32.05 16.47
N ALA A 68 8.86 32.44 17.34
CA ALA A 68 7.58 31.75 17.49
C ALA A 68 6.77 31.77 16.18
N LEU A 69 6.66 32.92 15.52
CA LEU A 69 5.95 33.05 14.25
C LEU A 69 6.58 32.21 13.14
N ILE A 70 7.91 32.24 13.00
CA ILE A 70 8.63 31.39 12.03
C ILE A 70 8.39 29.91 12.34
N SER A 71 8.42 29.51 13.62
CA SER A 71 8.20 28.12 14.00
C SER A 71 6.80 27.62 13.64
N VAL A 72 5.78 28.46 13.82
CA VAL A 72 4.40 28.14 13.43
C VAL A 72 4.27 28.02 11.91
N LEU A 73 4.85 28.97 11.16
CA LEU A 73 4.85 28.90 9.69
C LEU A 73 5.60 27.67 9.17
N ALA A 74 6.74 27.32 9.78
CA ALA A 74 7.50 26.13 9.42
C ALA A 74 6.70 24.84 9.72
N LEU A 75 5.99 24.77 10.84
CA LEU A 75 5.12 23.64 11.18
C LEU A 75 3.94 23.52 10.21
N LEU A 76 3.32 24.64 9.83
CA LEU A 76 2.24 24.64 8.84
C LEU A 76 2.74 24.21 7.46
N ALA A 77 3.90 24.70 7.03
CA ALA A 77 4.51 24.31 5.77
C ALA A 77 4.87 22.81 5.76
N ALA A 78 5.48 22.31 6.84
CA ALA A 78 5.80 20.90 7.00
C ALA A 78 4.53 20.03 7.04
N GLY A 79 3.51 20.45 7.80
CA GLY A 79 2.22 19.76 7.87
C GLY A 79 1.49 19.73 6.52
N GLY A 80 1.52 20.84 5.78
CA GLY A 80 0.97 20.92 4.42
C GLY A 80 1.72 20.02 3.44
N ALA A 81 3.06 19.97 3.51
CA ALA A 81 3.86 19.08 2.68
C ALA A 81 3.55 17.60 2.98
N VAL A 82 3.50 17.21 4.25
CA VAL A 82 3.13 15.84 4.65
C VAL A 82 1.70 15.51 4.24
N GLY A 83 0.75 16.41 4.49
CA GLY A 83 -0.65 16.24 4.10
C GLY A 83 -0.82 16.08 2.58
N GLY A 84 -0.08 16.88 1.79
CA GLY A 84 -0.06 16.78 0.33
C GLY A 84 0.49 15.44 -0.16
N VAL A 85 1.60 14.96 0.41
CA VAL A 85 2.18 13.65 0.07
C VAL A 85 1.22 12.50 0.42
N VAL A 86 0.61 12.54 1.60
CA VAL A 86 -0.38 11.53 2.02
C VAL A 86 -1.60 11.54 1.10
N ALA A 87 -2.13 12.72 0.76
CA ALA A 87 -3.27 12.83 -0.16
C ALA A 87 -2.93 12.28 -1.55
N TRP A 88 -1.74 12.60 -2.08
CA TRP A 88 -1.26 12.05 -3.34
C TRP A 88 -1.18 10.52 -3.31
N MET A 89 -0.56 9.97 -2.26
CA MET A 89 -0.42 8.52 -2.08
C MET A 89 -1.78 7.82 -2.01
N LEU A 90 -2.75 8.41 -1.32
CA LEU A 90 -4.11 7.88 -1.25
C LEU A 90 -4.81 7.87 -2.61
N VAL A 91 -4.63 8.89 -3.44
CA VAL A 91 -5.20 8.93 -4.80
C VAL A 91 -4.58 7.83 -5.66
N GLN A 92 -3.26 7.67 -5.58
CA GLN A 92 -2.56 6.64 -6.36
C GLN A 92 -2.96 5.23 -5.93
N GLN A 93 -3.05 4.99 -4.62
CA GLN A 93 -3.51 3.72 -4.07
C GLN A 93 -4.94 3.38 -4.53
N ARG A 94 -5.84 4.37 -4.56
CA ARG A 94 -7.23 4.15 -5.03
C ARG A 94 -7.29 3.79 -6.51
N GLN A 95 -6.43 4.37 -7.34
CA GLN A 95 -6.37 4.06 -8.77
C GLN A 95 -5.88 2.63 -9.00
N GLU A 96 -4.82 2.21 -8.29
CA GLU A 96 -4.32 0.84 -8.36
C GLU A 96 -5.35 -0.17 -7.85
N GLN A 97 -6.02 0.14 -6.72
CA GLN A 97 -7.11 -0.70 -6.20
C GLN A 97 -8.27 -0.82 -7.18
N ALA A 98 -8.69 0.28 -7.82
CA ALA A 98 -9.77 0.23 -8.80
C ALA A 98 -9.45 -0.66 -10.00
N GLN A 99 -8.18 -0.72 -10.43
CA GLN A 99 -7.75 -1.63 -11.49
C GLN A 99 -7.76 -3.08 -11.01
N LEU A 100 -7.19 -3.37 -9.83
CA LEU A 100 -7.22 -4.72 -9.25
C LEU A 100 -8.63 -5.24 -9.02
N ASP A 101 -9.54 -4.38 -8.53
CA ASP A 101 -10.94 -4.73 -8.33
C ASP A 101 -11.67 -5.00 -9.66
N ARG A 102 -11.28 -4.31 -10.75
CA ARG A 102 -11.80 -4.58 -12.09
C ARG A 102 -11.28 -5.91 -12.62
N ASP A 103 -9.99 -6.16 -12.52
CA ASP A 103 -9.36 -7.42 -12.93
C ASP A 103 -9.95 -8.62 -12.20
N GLN A 104 -10.17 -8.48 -10.89
CA GLN A 104 -10.80 -9.51 -10.07
C GLN A 104 -12.25 -9.75 -10.51
N ARG A 105 -13.03 -8.70 -10.83
CA ARG A 105 -14.39 -8.86 -11.34
C ARG A 105 -14.44 -9.67 -12.65
N PHE A 106 -13.47 -9.50 -13.55
CA PHE A 106 -13.39 -10.36 -14.75
C PHE A 106 -13.20 -11.83 -14.39
N VAL A 107 -12.31 -12.12 -13.44
CA VAL A 107 -12.03 -13.48 -12.97
C VAL A 107 -13.24 -14.08 -12.27
N ASP A 108 -13.93 -13.30 -11.45
CA ASP A 108 -15.13 -13.71 -10.71
C ASP A 108 -16.29 -13.98 -11.68
N THR A 109 -16.53 -13.11 -12.65
CA THR A 109 -17.56 -13.32 -13.67
C THR A 109 -17.29 -14.56 -14.51
N ALA A 110 -16.04 -14.79 -14.93
CA ALA A 110 -15.68 -16.00 -15.66
C ALA A 110 -15.90 -17.27 -14.81
N SER A 111 -15.51 -17.24 -13.54
CA SER A 111 -15.70 -18.34 -12.60
C SER A 111 -17.18 -18.63 -12.40
N GLN A 112 -17.98 -17.58 -12.18
CA GLN A 112 -19.42 -17.68 -12.00
C GLN A 112 -20.12 -18.22 -13.25
N LEU A 113 -19.70 -17.82 -14.44
CA LEU A 113 -20.23 -18.36 -15.70
C LEU A 113 -20.01 -19.87 -15.78
N VAL A 114 -18.79 -20.33 -15.47
CA VAL A 114 -18.46 -21.77 -15.50
C VAL A 114 -19.27 -22.54 -14.46
N VAL A 115 -19.44 -21.98 -13.25
CA VAL A 115 -20.33 -22.58 -12.23
C VAL A 115 -21.77 -22.62 -12.74
N ASN A 116 -22.30 -21.53 -13.30
CA ASN A 116 -23.66 -21.48 -13.84
C ASN A 116 -23.89 -22.49 -14.97
N MET A 117 -22.87 -22.78 -15.77
CA MET A 117 -22.95 -23.71 -16.89
C MET A 117 -23.00 -25.17 -16.45
N PHE A 118 -22.22 -25.54 -15.43
CA PHE A 118 -22.07 -26.93 -14.99
C PHE A 118 -22.86 -27.28 -13.72
N SER A 119 -23.46 -26.29 -13.05
CA SER A 119 -24.24 -26.49 -11.84
C SER A 119 -25.74 -26.47 -12.15
N TYR A 120 -26.41 -27.60 -11.97
CA TYR A 120 -27.86 -27.71 -12.12
C TYR A 120 -28.42 -28.87 -11.29
N THR A 121 -29.69 -28.78 -10.92
CA THR A 121 -30.45 -29.87 -10.31
C THR A 121 -31.72 -30.13 -11.12
N GLN A 122 -32.30 -31.32 -10.98
CA GLN A 122 -33.50 -31.71 -11.73
C GLN A 122 -34.70 -30.78 -11.46
N ASP A 123 -34.79 -30.24 -10.24
CA ASP A 123 -35.88 -29.37 -9.81
C ASP A 123 -35.79 -27.95 -10.37
N ASN A 124 -34.60 -27.51 -10.80
CA ASN A 124 -34.34 -26.12 -11.18
C ASN A 124 -33.75 -25.95 -12.59
N ILE A 125 -33.91 -26.94 -13.47
CA ILE A 125 -33.31 -26.93 -14.81
C ILE A 125 -33.65 -25.65 -15.57
N ASP A 126 -34.91 -25.22 -15.52
CA ASP A 126 -35.35 -24.04 -16.27
C ASP A 126 -34.61 -22.78 -15.80
N ASP A 127 -34.50 -22.60 -14.48
CA ASP A 127 -33.78 -21.48 -13.87
C ASP A 127 -32.28 -21.56 -14.11
N SER A 128 -31.68 -22.76 -14.02
CA SER A 128 -30.25 -22.95 -14.21
C SER A 128 -29.82 -22.71 -15.65
N VAL A 129 -30.58 -23.20 -16.62
CA VAL A 129 -30.34 -22.90 -18.04
C VAL A 129 -30.56 -21.41 -18.31
N ASN A 130 -31.65 -20.82 -17.82
CA ASN A 130 -31.90 -19.39 -18.01
C ASN A 130 -30.78 -18.53 -17.38
N ARG A 131 -30.29 -18.89 -16.18
CA ARG A 131 -29.17 -18.21 -15.51
C ARG A 131 -27.89 -18.28 -16.34
N PHE A 132 -27.54 -19.46 -16.84
CA PHE A 132 -26.39 -19.64 -17.72
C PHE A 132 -26.50 -18.76 -18.95
N VAL A 133 -27.60 -18.87 -19.69
CA VAL A 133 -27.80 -18.11 -20.92
C VAL A 133 -27.82 -16.60 -20.61
N ASN A 134 -28.47 -16.15 -19.53
CA ASN A 134 -28.51 -14.74 -19.09
C ASN A 134 -27.15 -14.20 -18.62
N SER A 135 -26.22 -15.05 -18.20
CA SER A 135 -24.85 -14.64 -17.92
C SER A 135 -23.96 -14.49 -19.17
N THR A 136 -24.51 -14.71 -20.36
CA THR A 136 -23.80 -14.55 -21.65
C THR A 136 -24.32 -13.39 -22.48
N SER A 137 -23.46 -12.85 -23.33
CA SER A 137 -23.77 -11.80 -24.30
C SER A 137 -23.11 -12.08 -25.66
N GLY A 138 -23.37 -11.22 -26.65
CA GLY A 138 -22.71 -11.28 -27.94
C GLY A 138 -22.94 -12.60 -28.71
N PRO A 139 -21.96 -13.04 -29.51
CA PRO A 139 -22.10 -14.24 -30.35
C PRO A 139 -22.41 -15.52 -29.57
N LEU A 140 -21.89 -15.67 -28.35
CA LEU A 140 -22.19 -16.83 -27.50
C LEU A 140 -23.67 -16.86 -27.10
N ARG A 141 -24.23 -15.72 -26.68
CA ARG A 141 -25.66 -15.61 -26.37
C ARG A 141 -26.53 -15.89 -27.59
N ASP A 142 -26.14 -15.38 -28.74
CA ASP A 142 -26.86 -15.59 -29.98
C ASP A 142 -26.89 -17.07 -30.35
N MET A 143 -25.74 -17.77 -30.28
CA MET A 143 -25.67 -19.22 -30.53
C MET A 143 -26.55 -20.03 -29.56
N LEU A 144 -26.57 -19.65 -28.28
CA LEU A 144 -27.38 -20.33 -27.26
C LEU A 144 -28.88 -20.09 -27.40
N SER A 145 -29.27 -18.94 -27.96
CA SER A 145 -30.68 -18.55 -28.13
C SER A 145 -31.25 -18.82 -29.52
N GLN A 146 -30.39 -19.17 -30.49
CA GLN A 146 -30.81 -19.57 -31.82
C GLN A 146 -31.76 -20.78 -31.78
N SER A 147 -32.81 -20.75 -32.60
CA SER A 147 -33.64 -21.91 -32.96
C SER A 147 -34.15 -22.78 -31.80
N ASN A 148 -34.53 -22.17 -30.67
CA ASN A 148 -35.00 -22.87 -29.46
C ASN A 148 -33.94 -23.79 -28.83
N ASN A 149 -32.65 -23.49 -29.00
CA ASN A 149 -31.55 -24.23 -28.37
C ASN A 149 -31.69 -24.24 -26.84
N VAL A 150 -32.24 -23.18 -26.24
CA VAL A 150 -32.52 -23.11 -24.81
C VAL A 150 -33.48 -24.23 -24.38
N GLU A 151 -34.57 -24.43 -25.12
CA GLU A 151 -35.55 -25.49 -24.85
C GLU A 151 -34.93 -26.88 -25.06
N ASN A 152 -34.08 -27.03 -26.07
CA ASN A 152 -33.36 -28.28 -26.30
C ASN A 152 -32.39 -28.61 -25.15
N LEU A 153 -31.64 -27.62 -24.66
CA LEU A 153 -30.76 -27.78 -23.50
C LEU A 153 -31.55 -28.21 -22.26
N LYS A 154 -32.70 -27.59 -22.01
CA LYS A 154 -33.61 -27.99 -20.92
C LYS A 154 -34.07 -29.44 -21.09
N ALA A 155 -34.41 -29.85 -22.31
CA ALA A 155 -34.82 -31.23 -22.59
C ALA A 155 -33.69 -32.24 -22.34
N ILE A 156 -32.47 -31.97 -22.84
CA ILE A 156 -31.30 -32.84 -22.64
C ILE A 156 -30.98 -33.01 -21.14
N PHE A 157 -30.99 -31.92 -20.38
CA PHE A 157 -30.74 -32.01 -18.93
C PHE A 157 -31.84 -32.75 -18.19
N ARG A 158 -33.11 -32.58 -18.59
CA ARG A 158 -34.23 -33.34 -18.01
C ARG A 158 -34.10 -34.83 -18.28
N ASP A 159 -33.68 -35.22 -19.49
CA ASP A 159 -33.55 -36.62 -19.89
C ASP A 159 -32.38 -37.33 -19.17
N THR A 160 -31.32 -36.58 -18.86
CA THR A 160 -30.14 -37.10 -18.17
C THR A 160 -30.45 -37.57 -16.74
N ASN A 161 -31.53 -37.07 -16.12
CA ASN A 161 -31.97 -37.44 -14.77
C ASN A 161 -30.83 -37.38 -13.73
N ALA A 162 -29.97 -36.38 -13.84
CA ALA A 162 -28.84 -36.21 -12.94
C ALA A 162 -28.75 -34.75 -12.50
N SER A 163 -28.12 -34.52 -11.35
CA SER A 163 -27.66 -33.19 -10.95
C SER A 163 -26.17 -33.10 -11.16
N SER A 164 -25.67 -31.88 -11.33
CA SER A 164 -24.26 -31.62 -11.52
C SER A 164 -23.85 -30.43 -10.67
N GLU A 165 -22.67 -30.51 -10.06
CA GLU A 165 -22.07 -29.46 -9.26
C GLU A 165 -20.66 -29.18 -9.75
N ALA A 166 -20.33 -27.90 -9.87
CA ALA A 166 -19.02 -27.46 -10.32
C ALA A 166 -18.30 -26.67 -9.23
N VAL A 167 -17.06 -27.06 -8.96
CA VAL A 167 -16.17 -26.40 -8.02
C VAL A 167 -14.99 -25.81 -8.77
N ILE A 168 -14.74 -24.52 -8.60
CA ILE A 168 -13.59 -23.85 -9.20
C ILE A 168 -12.34 -24.15 -8.37
N ASN A 169 -11.33 -24.74 -9.01
CA ASN A 169 -10.03 -25.00 -8.39
C ASN A 169 -9.10 -23.78 -8.50
N GLY A 170 -9.26 -22.99 -9.55
CA GLY A 170 -8.50 -21.77 -9.76
C GLY A 170 -8.93 -21.06 -11.03
N ALA A 171 -8.81 -19.73 -11.01
CA ALA A 171 -9.06 -18.88 -12.15
C ALA A 171 -8.00 -17.78 -12.20
N ALA A 172 -7.58 -17.40 -13.40
CA ALA A 172 -6.56 -16.39 -13.59
C ALA A 172 -6.83 -15.60 -14.87
N LEU A 173 -6.67 -14.28 -14.78
CA LEU A 173 -6.71 -13.37 -15.92
C LEU A 173 -5.47 -13.61 -16.81
N GLU A 174 -5.69 -13.88 -18.09
CA GLU A 174 -4.64 -14.10 -19.10
C GLU A 174 -4.28 -12.80 -19.81
N LYS A 175 -5.29 -12.07 -20.30
CA LYS A 175 -5.10 -10.82 -21.04
C LYS A 175 -6.37 -9.97 -21.03
N ILE A 176 -6.23 -8.65 -20.99
CA ILE A 176 -7.31 -7.68 -21.27
C ILE A 176 -7.02 -6.98 -22.60
N ASP A 177 -8.06 -6.85 -23.42
CA ASP A 177 -8.10 -6.00 -24.59
C ASP A 177 -9.00 -4.80 -24.31
N GLU A 178 -8.36 -3.68 -23.95
CA GLU A 178 -9.05 -2.43 -23.59
C GLU A 178 -9.77 -1.78 -24.76
N VAL A 179 -9.44 -2.13 -26.02
CA VAL A 179 -10.11 -1.56 -27.20
C VAL A 179 -11.49 -2.18 -27.39
N SER A 180 -11.60 -3.49 -27.15
CA SER A 180 -12.84 -4.23 -27.33
C SER A 180 -13.59 -4.50 -26.02
N GLY A 181 -13.05 -4.10 -24.87
CA GLY A 181 -13.63 -4.35 -23.55
C GLY A 181 -13.64 -5.83 -23.16
N ASN A 182 -12.72 -6.63 -23.72
CA ASN A 182 -12.72 -8.09 -23.58
C ASN A 182 -11.55 -8.57 -22.73
N ALA A 183 -11.82 -9.46 -21.78
CA ALA A 183 -10.82 -10.12 -20.95
C ALA A 183 -10.82 -11.62 -21.19
N SER A 184 -9.64 -12.20 -21.43
CA SER A 184 -9.43 -13.66 -21.47
C SER A 184 -9.08 -14.16 -20.09
N VAL A 185 -9.84 -15.11 -19.56
CA VAL A 185 -9.64 -15.73 -18.25
C VAL A 185 -9.51 -17.24 -18.41
N LEU A 186 -8.49 -17.83 -17.81
CA LEU A 186 -8.33 -19.27 -17.71
C LEU A 186 -8.98 -19.76 -16.42
N VAL A 187 -9.94 -20.67 -16.53
CA VAL A 187 -10.67 -21.26 -15.41
C VAL A 187 -10.41 -22.76 -15.38
N SER A 188 -10.10 -23.28 -14.20
CA SER A 188 -10.05 -24.71 -13.93
C SER A 188 -11.17 -25.07 -12.95
N ALA A 189 -12.02 -26.00 -13.37
CA ALA A 189 -13.14 -26.48 -12.58
C ALA A 189 -13.06 -28.00 -12.42
N ARG A 190 -13.71 -28.50 -11.39
CA ARG A 190 -14.02 -29.92 -11.23
C ARG A 190 -15.52 -30.09 -11.19
N VAL A 191 -16.05 -30.99 -12.00
CA VAL A 191 -17.50 -31.21 -12.12
C VAL A 191 -17.83 -32.60 -11.60
N THR A 192 -18.76 -32.66 -10.67
CA THR A 192 -19.28 -33.91 -10.09
C THR A 192 -20.72 -34.06 -10.52
N VAL A 193 -21.06 -35.20 -11.12
CA VAL A 193 -22.42 -35.54 -11.51
C VAL A 193 -22.99 -36.52 -10.49
N THR A 194 -24.21 -36.27 -10.04
CA THR A 194 -24.92 -37.08 -9.05
C THR A 194 -26.21 -37.60 -9.68
N ASP A 195 -26.39 -38.92 -9.67
CA ASP A 195 -27.58 -39.58 -10.21
C ASP A 195 -28.82 -39.34 -9.32
N MET A 196 -30.02 -39.71 -9.76
CA MET A 196 -31.26 -39.56 -8.98
C MET A 196 -31.24 -40.32 -7.65
N GLU A 197 -30.46 -41.40 -7.57
CA GLU A 197 -30.27 -42.18 -6.34
C GLU A 197 -29.31 -41.52 -5.33
N GLY A 198 -28.76 -40.35 -5.65
CA GLY A 198 -27.80 -39.63 -4.81
C GLY A 198 -26.36 -40.15 -4.89
N THR A 199 -26.07 -41.01 -5.87
CA THR A 199 -24.73 -41.57 -6.07
C THR A 199 -23.86 -40.61 -6.89
N ASN A 200 -22.75 -40.16 -6.30
CA ASN A 200 -21.78 -39.27 -6.94
C ASN A 200 -20.86 -40.06 -7.90
N LYS A 201 -20.79 -39.62 -9.16
CA LYS A 201 -19.82 -40.12 -10.14
C LYS A 201 -18.43 -39.51 -9.87
N PRO A 202 -17.34 -40.14 -10.34
CA PRO A 202 -15.99 -39.58 -10.24
C PRO A 202 -15.92 -38.19 -10.86
N SER A 203 -15.42 -37.25 -10.08
CA SER A 203 -15.39 -35.83 -10.43
C SER A 203 -14.32 -35.55 -11.50
N GLN A 204 -14.72 -34.89 -12.60
CA GLN A 204 -13.89 -34.71 -13.79
C GLN A 204 -13.26 -33.30 -13.83
N PRO A 205 -11.96 -33.18 -14.14
CA PRO A 205 -11.31 -31.87 -14.27
C PRO A 205 -11.57 -31.26 -15.66
N TYR A 206 -12.00 -30.01 -15.66
CA TYR A 206 -12.16 -29.20 -16.87
C TYR A 206 -11.27 -27.95 -16.80
N ARG A 207 -10.78 -27.54 -17.97
CA ARG A 207 -10.02 -26.31 -18.15
C ARG A 207 -10.64 -25.58 -19.32
N MET A 208 -10.82 -24.27 -19.17
CA MET A 208 -11.56 -23.46 -20.13
C MET A 208 -10.94 -22.08 -20.21
N ARG A 209 -10.94 -21.50 -21.40
CA ARG A 209 -10.67 -20.07 -21.60
C ARG A 209 -12.02 -19.39 -21.81
N VAL A 210 -12.40 -18.55 -20.86
CA VAL A 210 -13.60 -17.73 -20.92
C VAL A 210 -13.20 -16.35 -21.41
N ILE A 211 -13.92 -15.83 -22.40
CA ILE A 211 -13.83 -14.43 -22.79
C ILE A 211 -14.97 -13.70 -22.10
N VAL A 212 -14.65 -12.74 -21.25
CA VAL A 212 -15.61 -11.88 -20.56
C VAL A 212 -15.62 -10.52 -21.24
N HIS A 213 -16.79 -10.00 -21.55
CA HIS A 213 -16.97 -8.65 -22.10
C HIS A 213 -17.56 -7.73 -21.03
N GLU A 214 -16.98 -6.54 -20.88
CA GLU A 214 -17.51 -5.45 -20.08
C GLU A 214 -18.22 -4.44 -21.00
N ASP A 215 -19.50 -4.19 -20.74
CA ASP A 215 -20.30 -3.20 -21.48
C ASP A 215 -20.08 -1.76 -20.97
N ASP A 216 -20.68 -0.78 -21.63
CA ASP A 216 -20.58 0.63 -21.26
C ASP A 216 -21.12 0.96 -19.85
N ASN A 217 -21.96 0.09 -19.29
CA ASN A 217 -22.51 0.23 -17.94
C ASN A 217 -21.62 -0.46 -16.87
N GLY A 218 -20.51 -1.07 -17.27
CA GLY A 218 -19.63 -1.85 -16.40
C GLY A 218 -20.18 -3.25 -16.07
N HIS A 219 -21.16 -3.74 -16.82
CA HIS A 219 -21.70 -5.08 -16.67
C HIS A 219 -20.82 -6.10 -17.40
N MET A 220 -20.39 -7.13 -16.68
CA MET A 220 -19.51 -8.17 -17.20
C MET A 220 -20.28 -9.44 -17.50
N THR A 221 -20.13 -9.97 -18.72
CA THR A 221 -20.83 -11.17 -19.21
C THR A 221 -19.91 -12.08 -20.01
N GLY A 222 -20.25 -13.37 -20.09
CA GLY A 222 -19.55 -14.33 -20.94
C GLY A 222 -19.81 -14.03 -22.42
N TYR A 223 -18.78 -13.64 -23.16
CA TYR A 223 -18.87 -13.28 -24.57
C TYR A 223 -18.52 -14.44 -25.50
N ASP A 224 -17.55 -15.26 -25.10
CA ASP A 224 -17.11 -16.43 -25.83
C ASP A 224 -16.47 -17.44 -24.86
N LEU A 225 -16.45 -18.71 -25.26
CA LEU A 225 -15.95 -19.81 -24.45
C LEU A 225 -15.16 -20.77 -25.32
N LYS A 226 -13.89 -20.97 -24.98
CA LYS A 226 -12.98 -21.85 -25.72
C LYS A 226 -12.43 -22.93 -24.81
N TYR A 227 -12.51 -24.17 -25.27
CA TYR A 227 -11.79 -25.27 -24.63
C TYR A 227 -10.32 -25.21 -25.08
N PRO A 228 -9.36 -24.99 -24.16
CA PRO A 228 -7.95 -25.13 -24.46
C PRO A 228 -7.71 -26.58 -24.90
N ASN A 229 -7.43 -26.75 -26.20
CA ASN A 229 -7.15 -28.02 -26.88
C ASN A 229 -8.37 -28.88 -27.25
N GLY A 230 -9.47 -28.31 -27.74
CA GLY A 230 -10.54 -29.01 -28.47
C GLY A 230 -10.76 -30.47 -28.03
N GLY A 231 -11.53 -30.66 -26.96
CA GLY A 231 -11.68 -31.98 -26.34
C GLY A 231 -12.11 -33.06 -27.33
N ASN A 232 -11.47 -34.23 -27.22
CA ASN A 232 -11.81 -35.50 -27.89
C ASN A 232 -13.30 -35.84 -27.78
#